data_AF-A0A7W9SPP4-F1
#
_entry.id   AF-A0A7W9SPP4-F1
#
_cell.length_a   1.000
_cell.length_b   1.000
_cell.length_c   1.000
_cell.angle_alpha   90.00
_cell.angle_beta   90.00
_cell.angle_gamma   90.00
#
_symmetry.space_group_name_H-M   'P 1'
#
loop_
_entity.id
_entity.type
_entity.pdbx_description
1 polymer ?
#
loop_
_entity_poly.entity_id
_entity_poly.type
_entity_poly.pdbx_seq_one_letter_code
_entity_poly.pdbx_strand_id
1 'polypeptide(L)' 'MTKLRAELAGAIDNYHATGSLFTQRMIEARDEVQVQFGRDSNELQAVGRTKRSDRKAPVRKPKP' A
#
# COMPACT_ATOMS: atom_id res chain seq x y z
N MET A 1 -19.13 23.52 -23.18
CA MET A 1 -19.41 22.58 -22.07
C MET A 1 -18.69 21.22 -22.20
N THR A 2 -18.28 20.77 -23.38
CA THR A 2 -17.63 19.45 -23.58
C THR A 2 -16.14 19.43 -23.24
N LYS A 3 -15.37 20.48 -23.61
CA LYS A 3 -13.93 20.59 -23.29
C LYS A 3 -13.65 20.56 -21.78
N LEU A 4 -14.41 21.34 -21.02
CA LEU A 4 -14.28 21.45 -19.55
C LEU A 4 -14.53 20.10 -18.83
N ARG A 5 -15.42 19.26 -19.38
CA ARG A 5 -15.65 17.88 -18.88
C ARG A 5 -14.50 16.94 -19.22
N ALA A 6 -13.92 17.05 -20.42
CA ALA A 6 -12.78 16.24 -20.83
C ALA A 6 -11.51 16.58 -20.03
N GLU A 7 -11.27 17.88 -19.77
CA GLU A 7 -10.16 18.34 -18.93
C GLU A 7 -10.31 17.86 -17.48
N LEU A 8 -11.54 17.91 -16.92
CA LEU A 8 -11.81 17.37 -15.59
C LEU A 8 -11.59 15.86 -15.51
N ALA A 9 -12.03 15.10 -16.52
CA ALA A 9 -11.79 13.66 -16.58
C ALA A 9 -10.29 13.33 -16.62
N GLY A 10 -9.53 14.02 -17.46
CA GLY A 10 -8.07 13.86 -17.52
C GLY A 10 -7.36 14.23 -16.21
N ALA A 11 -7.84 15.24 -15.49
CA ALA A 11 -7.31 15.61 -14.18
C ALA A 11 -7.58 14.52 -13.12
N ILE A 12 -8.78 13.93 -13.13
CA ILE A 12 -9.15 12.82 -12.24
C ILE A 12 -8.30 11.59 -12.54
N ASP A 13 -8.14 11.22 -13.81
CA ASP A 13 -7.32 10.08 -14.22
C ASP A 13 -5.85 10.27 -13.82
N ASN A 14 -5.30 11.47 -14.00
CA ASN A 14 -3.94 11.79 -13.57
C ASN A 14 -3.78 11.72 -12.04
N TYR A 15 -4.79 12.19 -11.29
CA TYR A 15 -4.78 12.07 -9.83
C TYR A 15 -4.80 10.60 -9.38
N HIS A 16 -5.64 9.76 -9.99
CA HIS A 16 -5.66 8.33 -9.71
C HIS A 16 -4.36 7.63 -10.11
N ALA A 17 -3.77 7.98 -11.27
CA ALA A 17 -2.51 7.41 -11.72
C ALA A 17 -1.36 7.77 -10.77
N THR A 18 -1.25 9.03 -10.37
CA THR A 18 -0.20 9.50 -9.44
C THR A 18 -0.38 8.92 -8.04
N GLY A 19 -1.61 8.88 -7.53
CA GLY A 19 -1.91 8.25 -6.23
C GLY A 19 -1.63 6.75 -6.21
N SER A 20 -1.95 6.06 -7.31
CA SER A 20 -1.65 4.63 -7.47
C SER A 20 -0.14 4.38 -7.50
N LEU A 21 0.61 5.20 -8.26
CA LEU A 21 2.07 5.12 -8.32
C LEU A 21 2.70 5.34 -6.94
N PHE A 22 2.28 6.37 -6.21
CA PHE A 22 2.77 6.64 -4.86
C PHE A 22 2.52 5.44 -3.93
N THR A 23 1.30 4.89 -3.96
CA THR A 23 0.93 3.72 -3.15
C THR A 23 1.81 2.52 -3.48
N GLN A 24 2.07 2.27 -4.77
CA GLN A 24 2.92 1.19 -5.22
C GLN A 24 4.37 1.37 -4.74
N ARG A 25 4.93 2.57 -4.87
CA ARG A 25 6.29 2.88 -4.36
C ARG A 25 6.42 2.67 -2.86
N MET A 26 5.40 3.03 -2.08
CA MET A 26 5.39 2.81 -0.63
C MET A 26 5.34 1.31 -0.27
N ILE A 27 4.68 0.48 -1.09
CA ILE A 27 4.68 -0.98 -0.91
C ILE A 27 6.07 -1.55 -1.19
N GLU A 28 6.68 -1.15 -2.31
CA GLU A 28 8.03 -1.57 -2.71
C GLU A 28 9.06 -1.22 -1.62
N ALA A 29 9.07 0.02 -1.12
CA ALA A 29 9.97 0.45 -0.05
C ALA A 29 9.82 -0.39 1.23
N ARG A 30 8.59 -0.77 1.60
CA ARG A 30 8.36 -1.65 2.76
C ARG A 30 8.87 -3.06 2.53
N ASP A 31 8.77 -3.56 1.29
CA ASP A 31 9.28 -4.89 0.93
C ASP A 31 10.82 -4.91 0.92
N GLU A 32 11.48 -3.84 0.47
CA GLU A 32 12.94 -3.69 0.57
C GLU A 32 13.43 -3.72 2.02
N VAL A 33 12.77 -2.96 2.91
CA VAL A 33 13.06 -2.99 4.36
C VAL A 33 12.88 -4.42 4.91
N GLN A 34 11.84 -5.13 4.47
CA GLN A 34 11.63 -6.52 4.86
C GLN A 34 12.76 -7.45 4.41
N VAL A 35 13.27 -7.25 3.19
CA VAL A 35 14.37 -8.06 2.62
C VAL A 35 15.67 -7.78 3.36
N GLN A 36 15.94 -6.51 3.69
CA GLN A 36 17.19 -6.09 4.33
C GLN A 36 17.27 -6.49 5.81
N PHE A 37 16.20 -6.28 6.59
CA PHE A 37 16.22 -6.46 8.04
C PHE A 37 15.51 -7.74 8.50
N GLY A 38 14.78 -8.40 7.61
CA GLY A 38 14.02 -9.61 7.91
C GLY A 38 12.63 -9.31 8.47
N ARG A 39 11.74 -10.32 8.42
CA ARG A 39 10.29 -10.19 8.75
C ARG A 39 9.94 -9.92 10.22
N ASP A 40 10.92 -10.02 11.11
CA ASP A 40 10.72 -9.88 12.56
C ASP A 40 11.42 -8.66 13.16
N SER A 41 11.93 -7.80 12.29
CA SER A 41 12.73 -6.65 12.67
C SER A 41 11.86 -5.48 13.17
N ASN A 42 12.43 -4.62 14.02
CA ASN A 42 11.75 -3.41 14.51
C ASN A 42 11.53 -2.39 13.37
N GLU A 43 12.41 -2.40 12.38
CA GLU A 43 12.42 -1.50 11.22
C GLU A 43 11.16 -1.67 10.38
N LEU A 44 10.60 -2.89 10.30
CA LEU A 44 9.30 -3.12 9.66
C LEU A 44 8.16 -2.40 10.36
N GLN A 45 8.17 -2.33 11.70
CA GLN A 45 7.17 -1.58 12.46
C GLN A 45 7.29 -0.08 12.22
N ALA A 46 8.53 0.43 12.12
CA ALA A 46 8.77 1.85 11.83
C ALA A 46 8.18 2.29 10.47
N VAL A 47 8.12 1.38 9.48
CA VAL A 47 7.48 1.64 8.18
C VAL A 47 6.00 1.23 8.12
N GLY A 48 5.40 0.90 9.27
CA GLY A 48 3.97 0.61 9.41
C GLY A 48 3.55 -0.83 9.09
N ARG A 49 4.48 -1.79 9.07
CA ARG A 49 4.17 -3.23 8.99
C ARG A 49 4.30 -3.90 10.35
N THR A 50 3.36 -4.78 10.66
CA THR A 50 3.46 -5.64 11.85
C THR A 50 4.51 -6.73 11.61
N LYS A 51 5.38 -6.95 12.59
CA LYS A 51 6.30 -8.09 12.61
C LYS A 51 5.56 -9.41 12.50
N ARG A 52 6.27 -10.45 12.07
CA ARG A 52 5.71 -11.79 12.02
C ARG A 52 5.37 -12.32 13.42
N SER A 53 6.23 -12.10 14.42
CA SER A 53 6.01 -12.52 15.82
C SER A 53 4.72 -11.94 16.41
N ASP A 54 4.44 -10.68 16.09
CA ASP A 54 3.37 -9.91 16.71
C ASP A 54 2.05 -10.04 15.94
N ARG A 55 2.10 -10.64 14.74
CA ARG A 55 0.94 -10.79 13.88
C ARG A 55 0.05 -11.92 14.38
N LYS A 56 -1.11 -11.55 14.95
CA LYS A 56 -2.16 -12.52 15.30
C LYS A 56 -2.62 -13.28 14.06
N ALA A 57 -2.64 -14.61 14.13
CA ALA A 57 -3.14 -15.45 13.06
C ALA A 57 -4.62 -15.10 12.77
N PRO A 58 -5.02 -14.97 11.50
CA PRO A 58 -6.40 -14.69 11.15
C PRO A 58 -7.30 -15.86 11.60
N VAL A 59 -8.23 -15.58 12.51
CA VAL A 59 -9.26 -16.55 12.90
C VAL A 59 -10.27 -16.62 11.77
N ARG A 60 -10.29 -17.74 11.03
CA ARG A 60 -11.32 -17.99 10.02
C ARG A 60 -12.63 -18.30 10.74
N LYS A 61 -13.68 -17.49 10.49
CA LYS A 61 -15.04 -17.88 10.87
C LYS A 61 -15.46 -19.08 10.00
N PRO A 62 -16.13 -20.10 10.56
CA PRO A 62 -16.69 -21.17 9.75
C PRO A 62 -17.65 -20.56 8.73
N LYS A 63 -17.55 -21.02 7.47
CA LYS A 63 -18.45 -20.60 6.40
C LYS A 63 -19.81 -21.27 6.67
N PRO A 64 -20.94 -20.54 6.57
CA PRO A 64 -22.26 -21.15 6.67
C PRO A 64 -22.50 -22.15 5.53
#